data_AF-A0A6C0KGG6-F1
#
_entry.id   AF-A0A6C0KGG6-F1
#
_cell.length_a   1.000
_cell.length_b   1.000
_cell.length_c   1.000
_cell.angle_alpha   90.00
_cell.angle_beta   90.00
_cell.angle_gamma   90.00
#
_symmetry.space_group_name_H-M   'P 1'
#
loop_
_entity.id
_entity.type
_entity.pdbx_description
1 polymer ?
#
loop_
_entity_poly.entity_id
_entity_poly.type
_entity_poly.pdbx_seq_one_letter_code
_entity_poly.pdbx_strand_id
1 'polypeptide(L)'
;MPGFSLSAQLANLCTEERAAAEVNLQALRDATRGALRDDSRIAWEYAIGNVPREPKDIAQEMMLVDAIHNKTPYGATIENDMKKTAQKLRDEYQLSWKATWNLTKKYEPTVLKLRHLQTLFPVSGGQTQQ
;
A
#
# COMPACT_ATOMS: atom_id res chain seq x y z
N MET A 1 2.19 -18.45 -6.95
CA MET A 1 2.85 -18.19 -5.66
C MET A 1 1.77 -17.94 -4.62
N PRO A 2 1.83 -18.52 -3.42
CA PRO A 2 0.93 -18.08 -2.35
C PRO A 2 1.12 -16.58 -2.12
N GLY A 3 0.01 -15.88 -1.90
CA GLY A 3 0.02 -14.44 -1.62
C GLY A 3 0.70 -14.11 -0.29
N PHE A 4 0.92 -12.82 -0.04
CA PHE A 4 1.30 -12.34 1.29
C PHE A 4 0.15 -12.60 2.29
N SER A 5 0.48 -12.99 3.52
CA SER A 5 -0.47 -13.24 4.60
C SER A 5 0.13 -12.87 5.95
N LEU A 6 -0.58 -12.07 6.75
CA LEU A 6 -0.18 -11.64 8.09
C LEU A 6 -0.02 -12.84 9.02
N SER A 7 -0.99 -13.75 9.03
CA SER A 7 -0.93 -14.97 9.83
C SER A 7 0.31 -15.83 9.50
N ALA A 8 0.63 -15.98 8.21
CA ALA A 8 1.83 -16.68 7.78
C ALA A 8 3.12 -15.95 8.18
N GLN A 9 3.15 -14.61 8.14
CA GLN A 9 4.32 -13.84 8.59
C GLN A 9 4.51 -13.94 10.11
N LEU A 10 3.45 -13.82 10.91
CA LEU A 10 3.49 -13.94 12.37
C LEU A 10 4.01 -15.31 12.82
N ALA A 11 3.67 -16.38 12.08
CA ALA A 11 4.15 -17.73 12.37
C ALA A 11 5.68 -17.90 12.22
N ASN A 12 6.34 -16.98 11.49
CA ASN A 12 7.79 -17.02 11.26
C ASN A 12 8.59 -16.17 12.26
N LEU A 13 7.91 -15.37 13.09
CA LEU A 13 8.57 -14.55 14.12
C LEU A 13 8.92 -15.39 15.35
N CYS A 14 9.95 -14.97 16.09
CA CYS A 14 10.18 -15.52 17.43
C CYS A 14 9.07 -15.05 18.40
N THR A 15 8.97 -15.70 19.56
CA THR A 15 7.89 -15.46 20.52
C THR A 15 7.77 -13.99 20.95
N GLU A 16 8.88 -13.32 21.20
CA GLU A 16 8.89 -11.93 21.66
C GLU A 16 8.44 -10.96 20.56
N GLU A 17 9.03 -11.08 19.36
CA GLU A 17 8.66 -10.28 18.19
C GLU A 17 7.18 -10.48 17.82
N ARG A 18 6.71 -11.73 17.88
CA ARG A 18 5.33 -12.07 17.63
C ARG A 18 4.39 -11.40 18.62
N ALA A 19 4.71 -11.44 19.91
CA ALA A 19 3.89 -10.80 20.94
C ALA A 19 3.79 -9.28 20.72
N ALA A 20 4.91 -8.62 20.41
CA ALA A 20 4.92 -7.19 20.07
C ALA A 20 4.09 -6.88 18.82
N ALA A 21 4.25 -7.69 17.77
CA ALA A 21 3.48 -7.55 16.53
C ALA A 21 1.97 -7.76 16.74
N GLU A 22 1.58 -8.73 17.57
CA GLU A 22 0.17 -9.00 17.91
C GLU A 22 -0.48 -7.84 18.68
N VAL A 23 0.26 -7.16 19.57
CA VAL A 23 -0.22 -5.95 20.26
C VAL A 23 -0.51 -4.83 19.25
N ASN A 24 0.41 -4.57 18.32
CA ASN A 24 0.23 -3.57 17.28
C ASN A 24 -0.93 -3.92 16.35
N LEU A 25 -1.03 -5.18 15.91
CA LEU A 25 -2.15 -5.64 15.09
C LEU A 25 -3.48 -5.53 15.83
N GLN A 26 -3.51 -5.74 17.15
CA GLN A 26 -4.72 -5.54 17.94
C GLN A 26 -5.15 -4.07 17.96
N ALA A 27 -4.22 -3.14 18.20
CA ALA A 27 -4.50 -1.71 18.11
C ALA A 27 -5.05 -1.31 16.72
N LEU A 28 -4.53 -1.93 15.66
CA LEU A 28 -5.01 -1.71 14.30
C LEU A 28 -6.40 -2.34 14.05
N ARG A 29 -6.69 -3.52 14.62
CA ARG A 29 -8.04 -4.12 14.57
C ARG A 29 -9.05 -3.19 15.24
N ASP A 30 -8.71 -2.60 16.37
CA ASP A 30 -9.59 -1.68 17.08
C ASP A 30 -9.83 -0.41 16.23
N ALA A 31 -8.78 0.17 15.65
CA ALA A 31 -8.86 1.34 14.78
C ALA A 31 -9.67 1.08 13.48
N THR A 32 -9.58 -0.13 12.93
CA THR A 32 -10.32 -0.56 11.73
C THR A 32 -11.70 -1.15 12.06
N ARG A 33 -12.10 -1.20 13.33
CA ARG A 33 -13.35 -1.84 13.80
C ARG A 33 -13.49 -3.29 13.32
N GLY A 34 -12.37 -4.03 13.33
CA GLY A 34 -12.29 -5.43 12.93
C GLY A 34 -12.09 -5.67 11.43
N ALA A 35 -12.07 -4.63 10.58
CA ALA A 35 -11.90 -4.77 9.13
C ALA A 35 -10.44 -5.00 8.67
N LEU A 36 -9.61 -5.60 9.52
CA LEU A 36 -8.21 -5.88 9.21
C LEU A 36 -8.09 -7.09 8.26
N ARG A 37 -7.63 -6.84 7.04
CA ARG A 37 -7.37 -7.89 6.04
C ARG A 37 -6.04 -8.61 6.29
N ASP A 38 -6.06 -9.93 6.14
CA ASP A 38 -4.85 -10.77 6.30
C ASP A 38 -3.79 -10.53 5.21
N ASP A 39 -4.15 -9.98 4.05
CA ASP A 39 -3.21 -9.69 2.96
C ASP A 39 -2.65 -8.25 2.99
N SER A 40 -2.91 -7.49 4.06
CA SER A 40 -2.48 -6.09 4.19
C SER A 40 -0.99 -5.97 4.53
N ARG A 41 -0.17 -5.63 3.53
CA ARG A 41 1.27 -5.37 3.72
C ARG A 41 1.54 -4.18 4.63
N ILE A 42 0.74 -3.10 4.56
CA ILE A 42 0.96 -1.94 5.44
C ILE A 42 0.66 -2.27 6.90
N ALA A 43 -0.32 -3.14 7.15
CA ALA A 43 -0.59 -3.62 8.51
C ALA A 43 0.59 -4.42 9.06
N TRP A 44 1.27 -5.19 8.21
CA TRP A 44 2.49 -5.90 8.58
C TRP A 44 3.63 -4.96 8.93
N GLU A 45 3.94 -4.01 8.04
CA GLU A 45 5.01 -3.03 8.27
C GLU A 45 4.76 -2.21 9.53
N TYR A 46 3.50 -1.89 9.83
CA TYR A 46 3.10 -1.30 11.10
C TYR A 46 3.33 -2.26 12.28
N ALA A 47 2.88 -3.51 12.16
CA ALA A 47 2.98 -4.51 13.23
C ALA A 47 4.42 -4.71 13.72
N ILE A 48 5.38 -4.76 12.79
CA ILE A 48 6.81 -4.94 13.11
C ILE A 48 7.55 -3.63 13.39
N GLY A 49 6.86 -2.49 13.44
CA GLY A 49 7.44 -1.19 13.81
C GLY A 49 8.19 -0.45 12.70
N ASN A 50 8.10 -0.88 11.44
CA ASN A 50 8.71 -0.19 10.30
C ASN A 50 7.98 1.10 9.91
N VAL A 51 6.74 1.29 10.38
CA VAL A 51 5.93 2.48 10.14
C VAL A 51 5.59 3.16 11.46
N PRO A 52 6.37 4.16 11.90
CA PRO A 52 6.14 4.85 13.18
C PRO A 52 5.01 5.88 13.03
N ARG A 53 3.76 5.40 12.94
CA ARG A 53 2.54 6.22 12.82
C ARG A 53 1.47 5.72 13.79
N GLU A 54 0.47 6.56 14.06
CA GLU A 54 -0.65 6.16 14.90
C GLU A 54 -1.53 5.10 14.21
N PRO A 55 -2.12 4.14 14.94
CA PRO A 55 -2.98 3.11 14.36
C PRO A 55 -4.12 3.68 13.51
N LYS A 56 -4.68 4.83 13.92
CA LYS A 56 -5.73 5.55 13.18
C LYS A 56 -5.28 5.98 11.79
N ASP A 57 -4.02 6.38 11.63
CA ASP A 57 -3.49 6.89 10.38
C ASP A 57 -3.25 5.72 9.40
N ILE A 58 -2.83 4.57 9.93
CA ILE A 58 -2.71 3.33 9.15
C ILE A 58 -4.09 2.83 8.72
N ALA A 59 -5.08 2.83 9.62
CA ALA A 59 -6.45 2.46 9.30
C ALA A 59 -7.04 3.35 8.19
N GLN A 60 -6.85 4.67 8.28
CA GLN A 60 -7.26 5.60 7.22
C GLN A 60 -6.57 5.30 5.90
N GLU A 61 -5.26 5.02 5.89
CA GLU A 61 -4.56 4.66 4.67
C GLU A 61 -5.09 3.36 4.06
N MET A 62 -5.37 2.33 4.88
CA MET A 62 -5.98 1.09 4.41
C MET A 62 -7.34 1.35 3.75
N MET A 63 -8.19 2.15 4.38
CA MET A 63 -9.49 2.54 3.82
C MET A 63 -9.35 3.32 2.51
N LEU A 64 -8.36 4.21 2.41
CA LEU A 64 -8.08 4.96 1.19
C LEU A 64 -7.62 4.06 0.05
N VAL A 65 -6.73 3.09 0.34
CA VAL A 65 -6.28 2.12 -0.67
C VAL A 65 -7.44 1.26 -1.15
N ASP A 66 -8.29 0.77 -0.25
CA ASP A 66 -9.49 0.01 -0.63
C ASP A 66 -10.46 0.88 -1.45
N ALA A 67 -10.65 2.15 -1.08
CA ALA A 67 -11.46 3.08 -1.86
C ALA A 67 -10.88 3.32 -3.26
N ILE A 68 -9.56 3.52 -3.39
CA ILE A 68 -8.89 3.66 -4.69
C ILE A 68 -9.12 2.41 -5.53
N HIS A 69 -8.92 1.22 -4.96
CA HIS A 69 -9.05 -0.03 -5.69
C HIS A 69 -10.48 -0.29 -6.17
N ASN A 70 -11.48 0.05 -5.35
CA ASN A 70 -12.88 -0.25 -5.63
C ASN A 70 -13.61 0.85 -6.40
N LYS A 71 -13.16 2.11 -6.31
CA LYS A 71 -13.84 3.28 -6.91
C LYS A 71 -13.10 3.88 -8.10
N THR A 72 -11.93 3.37 -8.45
CA THR A 72 -11.17 3.84 -9.60
C THR A 72 -10.70 2.66 -10.46
N PRO A 73 -10.27 2.89 -11.72
CA PRO A 73 -9.70 1.84 -12.56
C PRO A 73 -8.38 1.24 -12.06
N TYR A 74 -7.82 1.74 -10.95
CA TYR A 74 -6.50 1.36 -10.42
C TYR A 74 -6.26 -0.15 -10.39
N GLY A 75 -7.18 -0.93 -9.81
CA GLY A 75 -7.01 -2.39 -9.69
C GLY A 75 -6.90 -3.09 -11.05
N ALA A 76 -7.58 -2.56 -12.07
CA ALA A 76 -7.57 -3.11 -13.42
C ALA A 76 -6.35 -2.64 -14.24
N THR A 77 -5.80 -1.45 -13.97
CA THR A 77 -4.75 -0.84 -14.81
C THR A 77 -3.35 -0.98 -14.22
N ILE A 78 -3.21 -1.20 -12.91
CA ILE A 78 -1.92 -1.15 -12.20
C ILE A 78 -0.83 -2.02 -12.86
N GLU A 79 -1.14 -3.25 -13.24
CA GLU A 79 -0.14 -4.15 -13.83
C GLU A 79 0.32 -3.66 -15.21
N ASN A 80 -0.60 -3.17 -16.03
CA ASN A 80 -0.30 -2.64 -17.36
C ASN A 80 0.51 -1.34 -17.26
N ASP A 81 0.16 -0.46 -16.33
CA ASP A 81 0.88 0.79 -16.12
C ASP A 81 2.29 0.53 -15.57
N MET A 82 2.43 -0.43 -14.64
CA MET A 82 3.74 -0.89 -14.18
C MET A 82 4.58 -1.47 -15.32
N LYS A 83 4.02 -2.27 -16.22
CA LYS A 83 4.76 -2.81 -17.38
C LYS A 83 5.24 -1.69 -18.31
N LYS A 84 4.41 -0.68 -18.58
CA LYS A 84 4.79 0.49 -19.38
C LYS A 84 5.91 1.29 -18.73
N THR A 85 5.80 1.57 -17.43
CA THR A 85 6.83 2.29 -16.68
C THR A 85 8.14 1.50 -16.64
N ALA A 86 8.08 0.18 -16.42
CA ALA A 86 9.24 -0.69 -16.45
C ALA A 86 9.93 -0.68 -17.83
N GLN A 87 9.17 -0.82 -18.92
CA GLN A 87 9.72 -0.76 -20.27
C GLN A 87 10.45 0.57 -20.51
N LYS A 88 9.82 1.70 -20.16
CA LYS A 88 10.41 3.03 -20.31
C LYS A 88 11.71 3.18 -19.51
N LEU A 89 11.71 2.78 -18.23
CA LEU A 89 12.90 2.87 -17.38
C LEU A 89 14.05 2.00 -17.90
N ARG A 90 13.72 0.81 -18.44
CA ARG A 90 14.72 -0.07 -19.05
C ARG A 90 15.33 0.57 -20.29
N ASP A 91 14.51 1.13 -21.17
CA ASP A 91 14.99 1.72 -22.43
C ASP A 91 15.82 2.99 -22.18
N GLU A 92 15.43 3.81 -21.20
CA GLU A 92 16.09 5.07 -20.86
C GLU A 92 17.42 4.85 -20.12
N TYR A 93 17.46 3.93 -19.16
CA TYR A 93 18.61 3.75 -18.27
C TYR A 93 19.40 2.45 -18.50
N GLN A 94 19.01 1.65 -19.51
CA GLN A 94 19.62 0.36 -19.85
C GLN A 94 19.77 -0.62 -18.67
N LEU A 95 18.84 -0.55 -17.72
CA LEU A 95 18.86 -1.40 -16.53
C LEU A 95 18.50 -2.85 -16.87
N SER A 96 18.97 -3.79 -16.04
CA SER A 96 18.49 -5.18 -16.12
C SER A 96 17.00 -5.28 -15.80
N TRP A 97 16.29 -6.22 -16.42
CA TRP A 97 14.86 -6.44 -16.14
C TRP A 97 14.55 -6.62 -14.66
N LYS A 98 15.44 -7.31 -13.93
CA LYS A 98 15.30 -7.54 -12.48
C LYS A 98 15.37 -6.22 -11.70
N ALA A 99 16.36 -5.38 -11.98
CA ALA A 99 16.51 -4.09 -11.32
C ALA A 99 15.34 -3.15 -11.64
N THR A 100 14.97 -3.04 -12.91
CA THR A 100 13.83 -2.26 -13.37
C THR A 100 12.54 -2.67 -12.67
N TRP A 101 12.22 -3.97 -12.67
CA TRP A 101 10.97 -4.46 -12.08
C TRP A 101 10.92 -4.25 -10.56
N ASN A 102 12.06 -4.37 -9.87
CA ASN A 102 12.15 -4.08 -8.45
C ASN A 102 11.88 -2.59 -8.16
N LEU A 103 12.44 -1.68 -8.96
CA LEU A 103 12.17 -0.24 -8.84
C LEU A 103 10.70 0.08 -9.10
N THR A 104 10.14 -0.43 -10.20
CA THR A 104 8.73 -0.22 -10.54
C THR A 104 7.82 -0.73 -9.44
N LYS A 105 8.03 -1.96 -8.93
CA LYS A 105 7.25 -2.51 -7.81
C LYS A 105 7.32 -1.68 -6.54
N LYS A 106 8.45 -1.01 -6.29
CA LYS A 106 8.67 -0.21 -5.09
C LYS A 106 7.95 1.14 -5.16
N TYR A 107 7.99 1.82 -6.30
CA TYR A 107 7.55 3.21 -6.39
C TYR A 107 6.25 3.42 -7.17
N GLU A 108 6.04 2.68 -8.26
CA GLU A 108 4.92 2.93 -9.18
C GLU A 108 3.54 2.74 -8.53
N PRO A 109 3.29 1.71 -7.69
CA PRO A 109 2.01 1.59 -7.02
C PRO A 109 1.61 2.83 -6.21
N THR A 110 2.58 3.48 -5.55
CA THR A 110 2.34 4.70 -4.76
C THR A 110 2.01 5.87 -5.66
N VAL A 111 2.76 6.07 -6.75
CA VAL A 111 2.49 7.15 -7.73
C VAL A 111 1.10 7.01 -8.33
N LEU A 112 0.72 5.79 -8.75
CA LEU A 112 -0.59 5.51 -9.32
C LEU A 112 -1.72 5.76 -8.31
N LYS A 113 -1.56 5.30 -7.05
CA LYS A 113 -2.52 5.61 -5.98
C LYS A 113 -2.73 7.12 -5.80
N LEU A 114 -1.66 7.91 -5.80
CA LEU A 114 -1.75 9.37 -5.66
C LEU A 114 -2.50 10.02 -6.83
N ARG A 115 -2.26 9.57 -8.08
CA ARG A 115 -3.02 10.05 -9.25
C ARG A 115 -4.51 9.73 -9.14
N HIS A 116 -4.86 8.53 -8.69
CA HIS A 116 -6.25 8.14 -8.50
C HIS A 116 -6.90 8.84 -7.30
N LEU A 117 -6.14 9.15 -6.25
CA LEU A 117 -6.63 9.94 -5.12
C LEU A 117 -7.13 11.31 -5.57
N GLN A 118 -6.44 11.98 -6.48
CA GLN A 118 -6.86 13.26 -7.07
C GLN A 118 -8.20 13.16 -7.82
N THR A 119 -8.50 11.99 -8.40
CA THR A 119 -9.80 11.76 -9.06
C THR A 119 -10.94 11.54 -8.07
N LEU A 120 -10.65 10.97 -6.90
CA LEU A 120 -11.65 10.74 -5.84
C LEU A 120 -11.94 12.00 -5.02
N PHE A 121 -10.95 12.86 -4.87
CA PHE A 121 -11.05 14.12 -4.12
C PHE A 121 -10.52 15.25 -5.01
N PRO A 122 -11.28 15.67 -6.03
CA PRO A 122 -10.87 16.80 -6.85
C PRO A 122 -10.72 18.00 -5.92
N VAL A 123 -9.55 18.63 -5.94
CA VAL A 123 -9.34 19.90 -5.23
C VAL A 123 -10.27 20.89 -5.90
N SER A 124 -11.38 21.22 -5.24
CA SER A 124 -12.28 22.29 -5.66
C SER A 124 -11.42 23.55 -5.76
N GLY A 125 -11.08 23.94 -6.99
CA GLY A 125 -10.40 25.20 -7.24
C GLY A 125 -11.24 26.30 -6.58
N GLY A 126 -10.63 27.04 -5.66
CA GLY A 126 -11.25 28.22 -5.09
C GLY A 126 -11.72 29.10 -6.23
N GLN A 127 -13.03 29.27 -6.36
CA GLN A 127 -13.56 30.38 -7.13
C GLN A 127 -13.14 31.65 -6.38
N THR A 128 -12.08 32.29 -6.84
CA THR A 128 -11.86 33.70 -6.62
C THR A 128 -13.09 34.40 -7.20
N GLN A 129 -13.98 34.86 -6.32
CA GLN A 129 -15.05 35.77 -6.70
C GLN A 129 -14.37 37.02 -7.26
N GLN A 130 -14.63 37.30 -8.54
CA GLN A 130 -14.31 38.56 -9.20
C GLN A 130 -15.31 39.64 -8.77
#